data_AF-A0A494BAB2-F1
#
_entry.id   AF-A0A494BAB2-F1
#
_cell.length_a   1.000
_cell.length_b   1.000
_cell.length_c   1.000
_cell.angle_alpha   90.00
_cell.angle_beta   90.00
_cell.angle_gamma   90.00
#
_symmetry.space_group_name_H-M   'P 1'
#
loop_
_entity.id
_entity.type
_entity.pdbx_description
1 polymer ?
#
loop_
_entity_poly.entity_id
_entity_poly.type
_entity_poly.pdbx_seq_one_letter_code
_entity_poly.pdbx_strand_id
1 'polypeptide(L)'
;MADFGADEASSKSESPEQEDQGSEDRSLLHQRLAIRELIDTEVSYLHMLRLCASDIRSHLQQLPPGDLDILFSNIDDIIQVSSRFLRGLQETACREEEQAHLIGNLFLEFQEEFEQVYKVYCANYDQALLLVKAY
;
A
#
# COMPACT_ATOMS: atom_id res chain seq x y z
N MET A 1 -16.26 26.96 -61.16
CA MET A 1 -17.37 27.64 -60.43
C MET A 1 -18.37 26.54 -60.10
N ALA A 2 -18.36 25.95 -58.89
CA ALA A 2 -18.98 26.45 -57.64
C ALA A 2 -20.46 26.81 -57.88
N ASP A 3 -21.46 26.17 -57.27
CA ASP A 3 -21.85 26.37 -55.85
C ASP A 3 -23.00 25.40 -55.43
N PHE A 4 -22.91 24.87 -54.19
CA PHE A 4 -23.93 24.58 -53.12
C PHE A 4 -25.28 23.90 -53.48
N GLY A 5 -25.83 22.96 -52.71
CA GLY A 5 -25.70 22.64 -51.29
C GLY A 5 -27.11 22.42 -50.73
N ALA A 6 -27.41 21.23 -50.22
CA ALA A 6 -28.60 20.97 -49.40
C ALA A 6 -28.21 19.97 -48.31
N ASP A 7 -27.81 20.55 -47.17
CA ASP A 7 -27.66 19.88 -45.89
C ASP A 7 -29.02 19.28 -45.47
N GLU A 8 -29.09 17.97 -45.33
CA GLU A 8 -29.97 17.36 -44.34
C GLU A 8 -29.15 17.09 -43.08
N ALA A 9 -29.30 17.99 -42.11
CA ALA A 9 -28.81 17.83 -40.77
C ALA A 9 -29.56 16.68 -40.06
N SER A 10 -29.05 15.46 -40.20
CA SER A 10 -29.39 14.38 -39.27
C SER A 10 -28.67 14.64 -37.96
N SER A 11 -29.44 15.21 -37.03
CA SER A 11 -29.08 15.52 -35.67
C SER A 11 -28.70 14.23 -34.95
N LYS A 12 -27.39 13.94 -34.88
CA LYS A 12 -26.84 12.93 -33.98
C LYS A 12 -26.97 13.50 -32.57
N SER A 13 -28.11 13.21 -31.94
CA SER A 13 -28.30 13.38 -30.50
C SER A 13 -27.34 12.43 -29.78
N GLU A 14 -26.12 12.91 -29.51
CA GLU A 14 -25.25 12.32 -28.49
C GLU A 14 -25.87 12.66 -27.12
N SER A 15 -26.56 11.66 -26.56
CA SER A 15 -27.13 11.73 -25.22
C SER A 15 -26.00 11.84 -24.18
N PRO A 16 -26.12 12.72 -23.16
CA PRO A 16 -25.11 12.88 -22.10
C PRO A 16 -24.92 11.63 -21.21
N GLU A 17 -25.84 10.68 -21.28
CA GLU A 17 -25.94 9.53 -20.38
C GLU A 17 -24.90 8.43 -20.67
N GLN A 18 -24.31 8.38 -21.88
CA GLN A 18 -23.32 7.35 -22.23
C GLN A 18 -21.89 7.69 -21.79
N GLU A 19 -21.55 8.97 -21.63
CA GLU A 19 -20.22 9.38 -21.19
C GLU A 19 -20.04 9.26 -19.66
N ASP A 20 -21.12 9.46 -18.91
CA ASP A 20 -21.13 9.42 -17.44
C ASP A 20 -20.91 8.00 -16.89
N GLN A 21 -21.65 7.01 -17.43
CA GLN A 21 -21.54 5.60 -17.05
C GLN A 21 -20.14 5.01 -17.31
N GLY A 22 -19.52 5.37 -18.44
CA GLY A 22 -18.16 4.93 -18.78
C GLY A 22 -17.08 5.59 -17.92
N SER A 23 -17.38 6.70 -17.25
CA SER A 23 -16.46 7.35 -16.31
C SER A 23 -16.48 6.66 -14.94
N GLU A 24 -17.67 6.28 -14.47
CA GLU A 24 -17.89 5.60 -13.19
C GLU A 24 -17.31 4.18 -13.20
N ASP A 25 -17.56 3.39 -14.24
CA ASP A 25 -17.01 2.03 -14.38
C ASP A 25 -15.46 2.04 -14.39
N ARG A 26 -14.85 3.04 -15.04
CA ARG A 26 -13.39 3.21 -15.01
C ARG A 26 -12.89 3.59 -13.62
N SER A 27 -13.61 4.44 -12.89
CA SER A 27 -13.24 4.84 -11.52
C SER A 27 -13.26 3.64 -10.57
N LEU A 28 -14.33 2.82 -10.63
CA LEU A 28 -14.45 1.60 -9.84
C LEU A 28 -13.37 0.57 -10.20
N LEU A 29 -13.04 0.42 -11.49
CA LEU A 29 -11.95 -0.45 -11.92
C LEU A 29 -10.60 0.01 -11.35
N HIS A 30 -10.26 1.30 -11.47
CA HIS A 30 -9.02 1.84 -10.91
C HIS A 30 -8.96 1.65 -9.39
N GLN A 31 -10.07 1.86 -8.69
CA GLN A 31 -10.17 1.65 -7.25
C GLN A 31 -9.86 0.20 -6.88
N ARG A 32 -10.46 -0.78 -7.57
CA ARG A 32 -10.18 -2.21 -7.34
C ARG A 32 -8.73 -2.58 -7.61
N LEU A 33 -8.13 -2.02 -8.68
CA LEU A 33 -6.72 -2.24 -9.00
C LEU A 33 -5.80 -1.65 -7.94
N ALA A 34 -6.09 -0.44 -7.44
CA ALA A 34 -5.32 0.20 -6.37
C ALA A 34 -5.40 -0.60 -5.06
N ILE A 35 -6.59 -1.11 -4.71
CA ILE A 35 -6.76 -1.97 -3.53
C ILE A 35 -5.97 -3.27 -3.68
N ARG A 36 -6.00 -3.87 -4.86
CA ARG A 36 -5.22 -5.08 -5.15
C ARG A 36 -3.73 -4.83 -5.01
N GLU A 37 -3.25 -3.73 -5.57
CA GLU A 37 -1.84 -3.31 -5.51
C GLU A 37 -1.41 -3.01 -4.06
N LEU A 38 -2.26 -2.34 -3.27
CA LEU A 38 -2.02 -2.13 -1.84
C LEU A 38 -1.81 -3.45 -1.07
N ILE A 39 -2.62 -4.47 -1.34
CA ILE A 39 -2.48 -5.77 -0.68
C ILE A 39 -1.21 -6.48 -1.14
N ASP A 40 -0.95 -6.50 -2.44
CA ASP A 40 0.21 -7.20 -3.01
C ASP A 40 1.54 -6.55 -2.56
N THR A 41 1.55 -5.23 -2.42
CA THR A 41 2.69 -4.47 -1.87
C THR A 41 2.87 -4.74 -0.37
N GLU A 42 1.80 -4.79 0.43
CA GLU A 42 1.89 -5.10 1.86
C GLU A 42 2.37 -6.54 2.12
N VAL A 43 1.93 -7.51 1.32
CA VAL A 43 2.45 -8.89 1.37
C VAL A 43 3.96 -8.92 1.11
N SER A 44 4.39 -8.20 0.08
CA SER A 44 5.81 -8.12 -0.30
C SER A 44 6.64 -7.42 0.79
N TYR A 45 6.12 -6.34 1.37
CA TYR A 45 6.75 -5.62 2.47
C TYR A 45 6.97 -6.51 3.70
N LEU A 46 5.93 -7.23 4.14
CA LEU A 46 6.03 -8.17 5.25
C LEU A 46 7.01 -9.32 4.99
N HIS A 47 7.06 -9.83 3.76
CA HIS A 47 8.02 -10.84 3.39
C HIS A 47 9.46 -10.33 3.55
N MET A 48 9.74 -9.11 3.09
CA MET A 48 11.05 -8.47 3.23
C MET A 48 11.41 -8.22 4.70
N LEU A 49 10.47 -7.75 5.52
CA LEU A 49 10.72 -7.55 6.95
C LEU A 49 11.07 -8.86 7.65
N ARG A 50 10.34 -9.95 7.35
CA ARG A 50 10.63 -11.27 7.90
C ARG A 50 12.00 -11.77 7.46
N LEU A 51 12.34 -11.64 6.17
CA LEU A 51 13.67 -11.99 5.66
C LEU A 51 14.77 -11.24 6.44
N CYS A 52 14.58 -9.95 6.72
CA CYS A 52 15.51 -9.17 7.53
C CYS A 52 15.59 -9.71 8.97
N ALA A 53 14.44 -9.87 9.64
CA ALA A 53 14.37 -10.22 11.06
C ALA A 53 14.77 -11.67 11.37
N SER A 54 14.58 -12.61 10.44
CA SER A 54 14.97 -14.02 10.62
C SER A 54 16.25 -14.36 9.88
N ASP A 55 16.23 -14.24 8.55
CA ASP A 55 17.30 -14.78 7.72
C ASP A 55 18.54 -13.92 7.85
N ILE A 56 18.46 -12.61 7.62
CA ILE A 56 19.64 -11.73 7.74
C ILE A 56 20.14 -11.69 9.19
N ARG A 57 19.25 -11.52 10.19
CA ARG A 57 19.63 -11.49 11.60
C ARG A 57 20.33 -12.77 12.06
N SER A 58 19.88 -13.94 11.62
CA SER A 58 20.52 -15.22 11.99
C SER A 58 21.94 -15.37 11.44
N HIS A 59 22.20 -14.83 10.25
CA HIS A 59 23.54 -14.85 9.65
C HIS A 59 24.49 -13.83 10.29
N LEU A 60 23.97 -12.83 11.01
CA LEU A 60 24.76 -11.80 11.70
C LEU A 60 25.00 -12.09 13.20
N GLN A 61 24.66 -13.28 13.71
CA GLN A 61 24.82 -13.63 15.12
C GLN A 61 26.27 -13.57 15.66
N GLN A 62 27.27 -13.44 14.79
CA GLN A 62 28.67 -13.22 15.18
C GLN A 62 28.95 -11.78 15.66
N LEU A 63 28.06 -10.84 15.36
CA LEU A 63 28.17 -9.45 15.81
C LEU A 63 27.85 -9.30 17.30
N PRO A 64 28.34 -8.24 17.96
CA PRO A 64 27.96 -7.93 19.33
C PRO A 64 26.42 -7.84 19.47
N PRO A 65 25.83 -8.38 20.55
CA PRO A 65 24.38 -8.34 20.74
C PRO A 65 23.79 -6.91 20.69
N GLY A 66 24.50 -5.92 21.25
CA GLY A 66 24.07 -4.53 21.20
C GLY A 66 24.03 -3.94 19.78
N ASP A 67 24.92 -4.39 18.90
CA ASP A 67 24.94 -3.96 17.50
C ASP A 67 23.75 -4.55 16.73
N LEU A 68 23.40 -5.81 17.02
CA LEU A 68 22.21 -6.45 16.46
C LEU A 68 20.94 -5.74 16.93
N ASP A 69 20.85 -5.37 18.20
CA ASP A 69 19.70 -4.64 18.75
C ASP A 69 19.52 -3.27 18.08
N ILE A 70 20.62 -2.58 17.74
CA ILE A 70 20.57 -1.31 17.01
C ILE A 70 20.18 -1.54 15.53
N LEU A 71 20.78 -2.53 14.87
CA LEU A 71 20.53 -2.80 13.44
C LEU A 71 19.09 -3.20 13.16
N PHE A 72 18.50 -4.01 14.03
CA PHE A 72 17.15 -4.53 13.84
C PHE A 72 16.10 -3.75 14.64
N SER A 73 16.48 -2.95 15.64
CA SER A 73 15.57 -2.11 16.43
C SER A 73 14.35 -2.91 16.89
N ASN A 74 13.16 -2.36 16.71
CA ASN A 74 11.85 -2.94 16.96
C ASN A 74 11.20 -3.53 15.69
N ILE A 75 11.99 -4.13 14.78
CA ILE A 75 11.47 -4.73 13.54
C ILE A 75 10.42 -5.82 13.81
N ASP A 76 10.54 -6.56 14.91
CA ASP A 76 9.60 -7.61 15.31
C ASP A 76 8.21 -7.01 15.62
N ASP A 77 8.16 -5.83 16.25
CA ASP A 77 6.91 -5.11 16.54
C ASP A 77 6.27 -4.60 15.24
N ILE A 78 7.07 -4.08 14.29
CA ILE A 78 6.58 -3.67 12.97
C ILE A 78 5.97 -4.87 12.24
N ILE A 79 6.66 -6.03 12.23
CA ILE A 79 6.13 -7.25 11.60
C ILE A 79 4.79 -7.63 12.22
N GLN A 80 4.63 -7.51 13.53
CA GLN A 80 3.38 -7.82 14.21
C GLN A 80 2.24 -6.89 13.79
N VAL A 81 2.48 -5.57 13.79
CA VAL A 81 1.47 -4.57 13.39
C VAL A 81 1.11 -4.73 11.91
N SER A 82 2.09 -4.77 11.01
CA SER A 82 1.87 -4.99 9.57
C SER A 82 1.17 -6.32 9.29
N SER A 83 1.47 -7.40 10.02
CA SER A 83 0.78 -8.69 9.81
C SER A 83 -0.70 -8.64 10.19
N ARG A 84 -1.05 -7.88 11.24
CA ARG A 84 -2.45 -7.65 11.62
C ARG A 84 -3.15 -6.76 10.60
N PHE A 85 -2.46 -5.73 10.12
CA PHE A 85 -2.98 -4.82 9.10
C PHE A 85 -3.26 -5.55 7.77
N LEU A 86 -2.30 -6.36 7.28
CA LEU A 86 -2.48 -7.18 6.08
C LEU A 86 -3.70 -8.11 6.20
N ARG A 87 -3.90 -8.73 7.37
CA ARG A 87 -5.09 -9.57 7.59
C ARG A 87 -6.38 -8.76 7.44
N GLY A 88 -6.44 -7.55 8.03
CA GLY A 88 -7.59 -6.65 7.86
C GLY A 88 -7.81 -6.22 6.41
N LEU A 89 -6.74 -5.97 5.65
CA LEU A 89 -6.83 -5.66 4.23
C LEU A 89 -7.41 -6.83 3.42
N GLN A 90 -6.95 -8.05 3.70
CA GLN A 90 -7.44 -9.27 3.04
C GLN A 90 -8.91 -9.55 3.35
N GLU A 91 -9.32 -9.39 4.61
CA GLU A 91 -10.72 -9.52 5.03
C GLU A 91 -11.62 -8.49 4.34
N THR A 92 -11.12 -7.27 4.17
CA THR A 92 -11.84 -6.20 3.47
C THR A 92 -11.96 -6.46 1.97
N ALA A 93 -10.93 -7.01 1.34
CA ALA A 93 -10.94 -7.34 -0.08
C ALA A 93 -11.92 -8.47 -0.45
N CYS A 94 -12.33 -9.29 0.52
CA CYS A 94 -13.38 -10.30 0.33
C CYS A 94 -14.79 -9.71 0.24
N ARG A 95 -14.98 -8.43 0.59
CA ARG A 95 -16.29 -7.75 0.52
C ARG A 95 -16.45 -7.12 -0.87
N GLU A 96 -17.60 -7.32 -1.51
CA GLU A 96 -17.82 -6.82 -2.88
C GLU A 96 -18.13 -5.31 -2.94
N GLU A 97 -18.67 -4.75 -1.86
CA GLU A 97 -19.10 -3.35 -1.78
C GLU A 97 -18.28 -2.56 -0.74
N GLU A 98 -18.14 -1.25 -0.97
CA GLU A 98 -17.54 -0.27 -0.05
C GLU A 98 -16.09 -0.54 0.40
N GLN A 99 -15.33 -1.31 -0.38
CA GLN A 99 -13.95 -1.70 -0.02
C GLN A 99 -13.07 -0.52 0.39
N ALA A 100 -13.15 0.61 -0.32
CA ALA A 100 -12.33 1.78 0.00
C ALA A 100 -12.72 2.45 1.33
N HIS A 101 -14.01 2.48 1.68
CA HIS A 101 -14.45 3.02 2.98
C HIS A 101 -13.97 2.13 4.13
N LEU A 102 -14.05 0.82 3.95
CA LEU A 102 -13.58 -0.15 4.93
C LEU A 102 -12.06 -0.10 5.11
N ILE A 103 -11.30 0.03 4.02
CA ILE A 103 -9.85 0.22 4.07
C ILE A 103 -9.50 1.54 4.77
N GLY A 104 -10.22 2.63 4.46
CA GLY A 104 -10.04 3.91 5.14
C GLY A 104 -10.23 3.80 6.65
N ASN A 105 -11.28 3.11 7.10
CA ASN A 105 -11.52 2.86 8.52
C ASN A 105 -10.42 1.98 9.14
N LEU A 106 -9.92 0.99 8.40
CA LEU A 106 -8.81 0.14 8.86
C LEU A 106 -7.53 0.98 9.10
N PHE A 107 -7.21 1.92 8.21
CA PHE A 107 -6.06 2.81 8.43
C PHE A 107 -6.23 3.66 9.69
N LEU A 108 -7.44 4.17 9.96
CA LEU A 108 -7.72 4.94 11.17
C LEU A 108 -7.59 4.10 12.43
N GLU A 109 -8.02 2.84 12.40
CA GLU A 109 -7.87 1.89 13.52
C GLU A 109 -6.39 1.63 13.85
N PHE A 110 -5.55 1.48 12.82
CA PHE A 110 -4.12 1.16 12.98
C PHE A 110 -3.21 2.39 13.12
N GLN A 111 -3.75 3.61 12.99
CA GLN A 111 -2.97 4.86 12.96
C GLN A 111 -2.03 4.99 14.17
N GLU A 112 -2.55 4.81 15.38
CA GLU A 112 -1.77 4.95 16.62
C GLU A 112 -0.70 3.86 16.75
N GLU A 113 -1.04 2.61 16.40
CA GLU A 113 -0.09 1.49 16.44
C GLU A 113 1.06 1.72 15.47
N PHE A 114 0.76 2.18 14.24
CA PHE A 114 1.78 2.54 13.27
C PHE A 114 2.69 3.66 13.76
N GLU A 115 2.12 4.76 14.27
CA GLU A 115 2.92 5.86 14.82
C GLU A 115 3.85 5.37 15.93
N GLN A 116 3.34 4.52 16.83
CA GLN A 116 4.10 4.03 17.97
C GLN A 116 5.31 3.16 17.55
N VAL A 117 5.16 2.27 16.58
CA VAL A 117 6.26 1.38 16.15
C VAL A 117 7.21 2.08 15.19
N TYR A 118 6.70 2.87 14.24
CA TYR A 118 7.56 3.50 13.23
C TYR A 118 8.37 4.66 13.79
N LYS A 119 7.89 5.40 14.81
CA LYS A 119 8.71 6.46 15.43
C LYS A 119 10.00 5.91 16.03
N VAL A 120 9.95 4.73 16.65
CA VAL A 120 11.11 4.10 17.29
C VAL A 120 12.07 3.61 16.21
N TYR A 121 11.55 2.91 15.21
CA TYR A 121 12.36 2.37 14.12
C TYR A 121 13.07 3.48 13.32
N CYS A 122 12.34 4.55 12.97
CA CYS A 122 12.91 5.68 12.26
C CYS A 122 13.90 6.48 13.11
N ALA A 123 13.66 6.63 14.41
CA ALA A 123 14.61 7.30 15.31
C ALA A 123 15.97 6.58 15.38
N ASN A 124 15.95 5.24 15.28
CA ASN A 124 17.17 4.43 15.33
C ASN A 124 17.86 4.28 13.96
N TYR A 125 17.26 4.75 12.87
CA TYR A 125 17.75 4.55 11.50
C TYR A 125 19.16 5.11 11.29
N ASP A 126 19.43 6.33 11.74
CA ASP A 126 20.75 6.96 11.55
C ASP A 126 21.84 6.17 12.27
N GLN A 127 21.54 5.63 13.45
CA GLN A 127 22.47 4.82 14.23
C GLN A 127 22.72 3.47 13.55
N ALA A 128 21.67 2.80 13.07
CA ALA A 128 21.80 1.56 12.31
C ALA A 128 22.62 1.79 11.03
N LEU A 129 22.38 2.89 10.31
CA LEU A 129 23.13 3.23 9.09
C LEU A 129 24.61 3.51 9.37
N LEU A 130 24.93 4.19 10.46
CA LEU A 130 26.31 4.40 10.89
C LEU A 130 27.00 3.07 11.21
N LEU A 131 26.29 2.17 11.90
CA LEU A 131 26.83 0.87 12.26
C LEU A 131 27.11 0.02 11.01
N VAL A 132 26.18 -0.03 10.06
CA VAL A 132 26.40 -0.72 8.76
C VAL A 132 27.62 -0.18 8.02
N LYS A 133 27.90 1.13 8.11
CA LYS A 133 29.08 1.75 7.47
C LYS A 133 30.39 1.52 8.22
N ALA A 134 30.33 1.15 9.50
CA ALA A 134 31.50 0.91 10.34
C ALA A 134 32.07 -0.51 10.17
N TYR A 135 31.26 -1.44 9.66
CA TYR A 135 31.64 -2.80 9.28
C TYR A 135 32.07 -2.87 7.81
#